data_AF-A0A524EDZ9-F1
#
_entry.id   AF-A0A524EDZ9-F1
#
_cell.length_a   1.000
_cell.length_b   1.000
_cell.length_c   1.000
_cell.angle_alpha   90.00
_cell.angle_beta   90.00
_cell.angle_gamma   90.00
#
_symmetry.space_group_name_H-M   'P 1'
#
loop_
_entity.id
_entity.type
_entity.pdbx_description
1 polymer ?
#
loop_
_entity_poly.entity_id
_entity_poly.type
_entity_poly.pdbx_seq_one_letter_code
_entity_poly.pdbx_strand_id
1 'polypeptide(L)' 'MTTISIKEETRRELLRIAGEIQQRTQERVDFDTVIQTLIDVYETQRLDLDAWSEFTRPVEGVEFKTAYEGLILERRNENE' A
#
# COMPACT_ATOMS: atom_id res chain seq x y z
N MET A 1 12.61 -12.45 -24.70
CA MET A 1 13.56 -12.69 -23.60
C MET A 1 14.26 -11.36 -23.36
N THR A 2 14.00 -10.72 -22.22
CA THR A 2 14.59 -9.43 -21.88
C THR A 2 15.62 -9.67 -20.79
N THR A 3 16.88 -9.36 -21.05
CA THR A 3 17.94 -9.53 -20.05
C THR A 3 17.98 -8.31 -19.15
N ILE A 4 17.70 -8.50 -17.87
CA ILE A 4 17.81 -7.47 -16.86
C ILE A 4 19.14 -7.67 -16.13
N SER A 5 20.00 -6.66 -16.16
CA SER A 5 21.26 -6.68 -15.42
C SER A 5 21.03 -6.11 -14.02
N ILE A 6 21.37 -6.89 -13.00
CA ILE A 6 21.28 -6.50 -11.60
C ILE A 6 22.68 -6.36 -11.01
N LYS A 7 22.90 -5.27 -10.27
CA LYS A 7 24.15 -5.05 -9.55
C LYS A 7 24.28 -6.06 -8.40
N GLU A 8 25.52 -6.34 -8.02
CA GLU A 8 25.82 -7.26 -6.90
C GLU A 8 25.25 -6.79 -5.55
N GLU A 9 25.13 -5.47 -5.34
CA GLU A 9 24.44 -4.91 -4.17
C GLU A 9 22.96 -5.30 -4.12
N THR A 10 22.25 -5.14 -5.24
CA THR A 10 20.84 -5.50 -5.39
C THR A 10 20.64 -7.01 -5.25
N ARG A 11 21.52 -7.81 -5.86
CA ARG A 11 21.48 -9.28 -5.73
C ARG A 11 21.59 -9.72 -4.27
N ARG A 12 22.52 -9.14 -3.50
CA ARG A 12 22.68 -9.45 -2.08
C ARG A 12 21.43 -9.10 -1.27
N GLU A 13 20.80 -7.98 -1.57
CA GLU A 13 19.58 -7.56 -0.89
C GLU A 13 18.40 -8.49 -1.19
N LEU A 14 18.24 -8.91 -2.46
CA LEU A 14 17.22 -9.87 -2.84
C LEU A 14 17.42 -11.24 -2.18
N LEU A 15 18.67 -11.69 -2.02
CA LEU A 15 18.98 -12.92 -1.27
C LEU A 15 18.65 -12.80 0.22
N ARG A 16 18.88 -11.63 0.81
CA ARG A 16 18.48 -11.35 2.20
C ARG A 16 16.97 -11.48 2.37
N ILE A 17 16.21 -10.84 1.47
CA ILE A 17 14.74 -10.94 1.44
C ILE A 17 14.29 -12.39 1.26
N ALA A 18 14.92 -13.15 0.34
CA ALA A 18 14.62 -14.56 0.14
C ALA A 18 14.76 -15.37 1.44
N GLY A 19 15.84 -15.14 2.19
CA GLY A 19 16.08 -15.79 3.48
C GLY A 19 15.02 -15.45 4.52
N GLU A 20 14.58 -14.20 4.58
CA GLU A 20 13.50 -13.78 5.47
C GLU A 20 12.16 -14.43 5.12
N ILE A 21 11.82 -14.50 3.83
CA ILE A 21 10.60 -15.16 3.37
C ILE A 21 10.67 -16.64 3.72
N GLN A 22 11.77 -17.32 3.39
CA GLN A 22 11.96 -18.74 3.69
C GLN A 22 11.90 -19.03 5.19
N GLN A 23 12.43 -18.14 6.04
CA GLN A 23 12.32 -18.29 7.50
C GLN A 23 10.86 -18.20 7.97
N ARG A 24 10.05 -17.33 7.35
CA ARG A 24 8.64 -17.14 7.72
C ARG A 24 7.74 -18.25 7.19
N THR A 25 7.94 -18.68 5.94
CA THR A 25 7.09 -19.67 5.27
C THR A 25 7.52 -21.11 5.52
N GLN A 26 8.78 -21.33 5.93
CA GLN A 26 9.40 -22.65 6.06
C GLN A 26 9.47 -23.44 4.74
N GLU A 27 9.31 -22.75 3.61
CA GLU A 27 9.34 -23.32 2.27
C GLU A 27 10.60 -22.89 1.52
N ARG A 28 10.96 -23.65 0.49
CA ARG A 28 12.07 -23.26 -0.39
C ARG A 28 11.67 -22.02 -1.19
N VAL A 29 12.48 -20.97 -1.07
CA VAL A 29 12.27 -19.72 -1.80
C VAL A 29 13.33 -19.58 -2.89
N ASP A 30 12.90 -19.22 -4.10
CA ASP A 30 13.78 -18.85 -5.21
C ASP A 30 13.59 -17.38 -5.61
N PHE A 31 14.35 -16.93 -6.60
CA PHE A 31 14.28 -15.54 -7.05
C PHE A 31 12.93 -15.18 -7.66
N ASP A 32 12.25 -16.10 -8.32
CA ASP A 32 10.90 -15.85 -8.86
C ASP A 32 9.92 -15.57 -7.73
N THR A 33 9.99 -16.34 -6.65
CA THR A 33 9.17 -16.13 -5.44
C THR A 33 9.41 -14.75 -4.85
N VAL A 34 10.68 -14.31 -4.76
CA VAL A 34 11.03 -12.98 -4.25
C VAL A 34 10.50 -11.87 -5.16
N ILE A 35 10.69 -12.00 -6.48
CA ILE A 35 10.23 -11.01 -7.46
C ILE A 35 8.70 -10.91 -7.42
N GLN A 36 7.98 -12.03 -7.37
CA GLN A 36 6.53 -12.02 -7.26
C GLN A 36 6.07 -11.34 -5.97
N THR A 37 6.71 -11.64 -4.84
CA THR A 37 6.41 -10.98 -3.56
C THR A 37 6.60 -9.46 -3.67
N LEU A 38 7.66 -8.99 -4.32
CA LEU A 38 7.90 -7.56 -4.52
C LEU A 38 6.88 -6.92 -5.45
N ILE A 39 6.42 -7.63 -6.48
CA ILE A 39 5.33 -7.18 -7.36
C ILE A 39 4.04 -7.04 -6.55
N ASP A 40 3.67 -8.07 -5.78
CA ASP A 40 2.45 -8.06 -4.98
C ASP A 40 2.47 -6.92 -3.95
N VAL A 41 3.61 -6.70 -3.29
CA VAL A 41 3.81 -5.58 -2.37
C VAL A 41 3.68 -4.25 -3.11
N TYR A 42 4.32 -4.11 -4.27
CA TYR A 42 4.21 -2.89 -5.08
C TYR A 42 2.77 -2.62 -5.52
N GLU A 43 2.05 -3.63 -5.99
CA GLU A 43 0.65 -3.51 -6.42
C GLU A 43 -0.29 -3.19 -5.26
N THR A 44 -0.11 -3.86 -4.12
CA THR A 44 -0.92 -3.62 -2.91
C THR A 44 -0.67 -2.24 -2.30
N GLN A 45 0.57 -1.77 -2.35
CA GLN A 45 0.95 -0.43 -1.89
C GLN A 45 0.79 0.63 -2.96
N ARG A 46 0.41 0.26 -4.19
CA ARG A 46 0.19 1.21 -5.26
C ARG A 46 -1.00 2.05 -4.87
N LEU A 47 -0.75 3.32 -4.57
CA LEU A 47 -1.81 4.26 -4.36
C LEU A 47 -2.60 4.32 -5.66
N ASP A 48 -3.83 3.82 -5.63
CA ASP A 48 -4.76 3.99 -6.73
C ASP A 48 -5.14 5.47 -6.76
N LEU A 49 -4.42 6.24 -7.57
CA LEU A 49 -4.61 7.68 -7.69
C LEU A 49 -6.00 8.02 -8.22
N ASP A 50 -6.61 7.13 -9.02
CA ASP A 50 -7.96 7.33 -9.53
C ASP A 50 -8.98 7.11 -8.40
N ALA A 51 -8.84 6.03 -7.63
CA ALA A 51 -9.67 5.80 -6.45
C ALA A 51 -9.47 6.89 -5.38
N TRP A 52 -8.25 7.37 -5.18
CA TRP A 52 -7.95 8.48 -4.27
C TRP A 52 -8.56 9.80 -4.76
N SER A 53 -8.49 10.08 -6.06
CA SER A 53 -9.14 11.26 -6.65
C SER A 53 -10.65 11.20 -6.49
N GLU A 54 -11.26 10.03 -6.66
CA GLU A 54 -12.70 9.85 -6.44
C GLU A 54 -13.06 10.00 -4.96
N PHE A 55 -12.28 9.40 -4.05
CA PHE A 55 -12.47 9.51 -2.61
C PHE A 55 -12.37 10.95 -2.10
N THR A 56 -11.44 11.73 -2.65
CA THR A 56 -11.22 13.13 -2.29
C THR A 56 -12.10 14.12 -3.06
N ARG A 57 -12.94 13.62 -3.97
CA ARG A 57 -13.82 14.46 -4.77
C ARG A 57 -14.80 15.22 -3.86
N PRO A 58 -14.93 16.55 -4.01
CA PRO A 58 -15.93 17.31 -3.27
C PRO A 58 -17.33 16.75 -3.49
N VAL A 59 -18.08 16.57 -2.41
CA VAL A 59 -19.49 16.19 -2.51
C VAL A 59 -20.26 17.42 -2.98
N GLU A 60 -20.94 17.28 -4.12
CA GLU A 60 -21.67 18.39 -4.72
C GLU A 60 -22.75 18.92 -3.75
N GLY A 61 -22.74 20.24 -3.54
CA GLY A 61 -23.67 20.91 -2.63
C GLY A 61 -23.33 20.81 -1.13
N VAL A 62 -22.19 20.21 -0.75
CA VAL A 62 -21.77 20.11 0.65
C VAL A 62 -20.48 20.89 0.88
N GLU A 63 -20.59 21.98 1.65
CA GLU A 63 -19.45 22.74 2.15
C GLU A 63 -18.84 22.04 3.37
N PHE A 64 -17.50 21.86 3.37
CA PHE A 64 -16.78 21.20 4.46
C PHE A 64 -17.11 21.81 5.82
N LYS A 65 -17.16 23.14 5.91
CA LYS A 65 -17.43 23.86 7.15
C LYS A 65 -18.79 23.47 7.74
N THR A 66 -19.82 23.43 6.91
CA THR A 66 -21.19 23.08 7.32
C THR A 66 -21.27 21.64 7.81
N ALA A 67 -20.65 20.70 7.08
CA ALA A 67 -20.59 19.30 7.49
C ALA A 67 -19.82 19.11 8.82
N TYR A 68 -18.68 19.79 8.95
CA TYR A 68 -17.84 19.73 10.15
C TYR A 68 -18.54 20.32 11.39
N GLU A 69 -19.19 21.46 11.25
CA GLU A 69 -19.98 22.07 12.33
C GLU A 69 -21.13 21.17 12.79
N GLY A 70 -21.81 20.48 11.85
CA GLY A 70 -22.83 19.49 12.15
C GLY A 70 -22.30 18.31 12.98
N LEU A 71 -21.18 17.71 12.57
CA LEU A 71 -20.54 16.60 13.29
C LEU A 71 -20.10 16.98 14.71
N ILE A 72 -19.55 18.19 14.89
CA ILE A 72 -19.17 18.69 16.21
C ILE A 72 -20.39 18.84 17.12
N LEU A 73 -21.53 19.28 16.57
CA LEU A 73 -22.77 19.46 17.31
C LEU A 73 -23.35 18.11 17.75
N GLU A 74 -23.44 17.14 16.84
CA GLU A 74 -23.91 15.78 17.14
C GLU A 74 -23.07 15.13 18.24
N ARG A 75 -21.73 15.24 18.15
CA ARG A 75 -20.82 14.68 19.15
C ARG A 75 -20.93 15.33 20.52
N ARG A 76 -21.36 16.60 20.61
CA ARG A 76 -21.64 17.25 21.89
C ARG A 76 -22.93 16.73 22.51
N ASN A 77 -23.97 16.53 21.70
CA ASN A 77 -25.26 16.01 22.16
C ASN A 77 -25.20 14.54 22.59
N GLU A 78 -24.25 13.74 22.06
CA GLU A 78 -24.01 12.36 22.52
C GLU A 78 -23.30 12.28 23.89
N ASN A 79 -22.69 13.37 24.35
CA ASN A 79 -21.93 13.41 25.61
C ASN A 79 -22.69 14.15 26.74
N GLU A 80 -23.93 14.57 26.50
CA GLU A 80 -24.88 15.11 27.50
C GLU A 80 -25.94 14.05 27.86
#